data_AF-T1BAR0-F1
#
_entry.id   AF-T1BAR0-F1
#
_cell.length_a   1.000
_cell.length_b   1.000
_cell.length_c   1.000
_cell.angle_alpha   90.00
_cell.angle_beta   90.00
_cell.angle_gamma   90.00
#
_symmetry.space_group_name_H-M   'P 1'
#
loop_
_entity.id
_entity.type
_entity.pdbx_description
1 polymer ?
#
loop_
_entity_poly.entity_id
_entity_poly.type
_entity_poly.pdbx_seq_one_letter_code
_entity_poly.pdbx_strand_id
1 'polypeptide(L)'
;LSAQRTLYVYADGIKGEPTAVPARNINPYLADAPDVVLQRRGSPLCDVPEMLSGNQPIDNGQYLFTPEEMAEFLQREPGAKPYFRRWLGADEFL
;
A
#
# COMPACT_ATOMS: atom_id res chain seq x y z
N LEU A 1 -39.51 17.68 5.14
CA LEU A 1 -39.17 16.37 4.54
C LEU A 1 -37.68 16.18 4.67
N SER A 2 -37.21 15.16 5.39
CA SER A 2 -35.78 14.83 5.37
C SER A 2 -35.44 14.30 3.99
N ALA A 3 -34.39 14.82 3.36
CA ALA A 3 -33.86 14.22 2.13
C ALA A 3 -33.42 12.78 2.42
N GLN A 4 -33.72 11.86 1.50
CA GLN A 4 -33.25 10.48 1.56
C GLN A 4 -31.76 10.46 1.17
N ARG A 5 -30.93 9.78 1.97
CA ARG A 5 -29.51 9.60 1.67
C ARG A 5 -29.35 8.49 0.62
N THR A 6 -28.48 8.71 -0.35
CA THR A 6 -28.25 7.79 -1.47
C THR A 6 -26.76 7.66 -1.74
N LEU A 7 -26.29 6.43 -1.90
CA LEU A 7 -24.96 6.10 -2.40
C LEU A 7 -25.05 5.70 -3.88
N TYR A 8 -24.03 6.04 -4.65
CA TYR A 8 -23.90 5.64 -6.05
C TYR A 8 -22.76 4.63 -6.16
N VAL A 9 -23.10 3.38 -6.47
CA VAL A 9 -22.15 2.26 -6.49
C VAL A 9 -21.81 1.90 -7.94
N TYR A 10 -20.52 1.77 -8.22
CA TYR A 10 -19.96 1.49 -9.54
C TYR A 10 -19.42 0.05 -9.58
N ALA A 11 -20.32 -0.94 -9.65
CA ALA A 11 -19.96 -2.36 -9.58
C ALA A 11 -19.11 -2.82 -10.78
N ASP A 12 -19.34 -2.25 -11.96
CA ASP A 12 -18.64 -2.59 -13.21
C ASP A 12 -17.35 -1.76 -13.40
N GLY A 13 -16.87 -1.10 -12.35
CA GLY A 13 -15.66 -0.27 -12.35
C GLY A 13 -15.94 1.24 -12.43
N ILE A 14 -14.91 2.05 -12.16
CA ILE A 14 -15.03 3.51 -11.94
C ILE A 14 -15.56 4.32 -13.13
N LYS A 15 -15.65 3.72 -14.33
CA LYS A 15 -16.18 4.35 -15.55
C LYS A 15 -17.58 3.84 -15.93
N GLY A 16 -18.14 2.90 -15.16
CA GLY A 16 -19.47 2.34 -15.40
C GLY A 16 -20.60 3.28 -15.00
N GLU A 17 -21.83 2.90 -15.33
CA GLU A 17 -23.02 3.60 -14.85
C GLU A 17 -23.26 3.29 -13.36
N PRO A 18 -23.56 4.29 -12.53
CA PRO A 18 -23.78 4.06 -11.12
C PRO A 18 -25.15 3.45 -10.85
N THR A 19 -25.21 2.52 -9.89
CA THR A 19 -26.46 2.10 -9.27
C THR A 19 -26.73 2.95 -8.04
N ALA A 20 -27.90 3.61 -7.99
CA ALA A 20 -28.34 4.35 -6.82
C ALA A 20 -28.85 3.38 -5.74
N VAL A 21 -28.27 3.47 -4.54
CA VAL A 21 -28.60 2.62 -3.39
C VAL A 21 -29.02 3.51 -2.22
N PRO A 22 -30.21 3.31 -1.62
CA PRO A 22 -30.63 4.07 -0.45
C PRO A 22 -29.72 3.74 0.74
N ALA A 23 -29.32 4.77 1.49
CA ALA A 23 -28.46 4.63 2.66
C ALA A 23 -29.17 5.11 3.94
N ARG A 24 -28.92 4.44 5.06
CA ARG A 24 -29.43 4.88 6.37
C ARG A 24 -28.58 6.01 6.93
N ASN A 25 -27.26 5.87 6.84
CA ASN A 25 -26.27 6.89 7.15
C ASN A 25 -25.24 6.97 6.00
N ILE A 26 -24.49 8.07 5.90
CA ILE A 26 -23.29 8.11 5.06
C ILE A 26 -22.17 8.60 5.96
N ASN A 27 -21.29 7.71 6.36
CA ASN A 27 -20.21 8.02 7.30
C ASN A 27 -19.03 8.72 6.59
N PRO A 28 -17.97 9.12 7.33
CA PRO A 28 -16.79 9.79 6.74
C PRO A 28 -16.03 8.99 5.67
N TYR A 29 -16.29 7.68 5.56
CA TYR A 29 -15.72 6.80 4.54
C TYR A 29 -16.68 6.55 3.36
N LEU A 30 -17.75 7.34 3.26
CA LEU A 30 -18.79 7.21 2.23
C LEU A 30 -19.49 5.85 2.24
N ALA A 31 -19.62 5.24 3.42
CA ALA A 31 -20.28 3.95 3.61
C ALA A 31 -21.61 4.10 4.36
N ASP A 32 -22.57 3.21 4.08
CA ASP A 32 -23.78 3.07 4.89
C ASP A 32 -23.48 2.32 6.19
N ALA A 33 -22.88 3.04 7.14
CA ALA A 33 -22.37 2.53 8.40
C ALA A 33 -22.39 3.63 9.49
N PRO A 34 -22.14 3.30 10.77
CA PRO A 34 -22.02 4.31 11.84
C PRO A 34 -20.86 5.30 11.64
N ASP A 35 -20.95 6.46 12.29
CA ASP A 35 -19.91 7.50 12.31
C ASP A 35 -18.75 7.14 13.25
N VAL A 36 -17.97 6.14 12.86
CA VAL A 36 -16.77 5.70 13.55
C VAL A 36 -15.55 6.03 12.69
N VAL A 37 -14.57 6.73 13.25
CA VAL A 37 -13.30 7.06 12.59
C VAL A 37 -12.16 6.35 13.29
N LEU A 38 -11.30 5.69 12.51
CA LEU A 38 -10.11 5.02 13.05
C LEU A 38 -9.01 6.05 13.30
N GLN A 39 -8.60 6.20 14.56
CA GLN A 39 -7.46 7.02 14.94
C GLN A 39 -6.14 6.28 14.69
N ARG A 40 -5.09 7.03 14.32
CA ARG A 40 -3.72 6.51 14.20
C ARG A 40 -3.26 5.95 15.55
N ARG A 41 -2.63 4.77 15.54
CA ARG A 41 -1.98 4.15 16.71
C ARG A 41 -0.53 3.84 16.39
N GLY A 42 0.32 3.87 17.42
CA GLY A 42 1.73 3.47 17.32
C GLY A 42 2.00 2.02 17.73
N SER A 43 1.02 1.35 18.35
CA SER A 43 1.13 -0.03 18.84
C SER A 43 -0.15 -0.83 18.53
N PRO A 44 -0.06 -2.18 18.51
CA PRO A 44 -1.23 -3.04 18.30
C PRO A 44 -2.32 -2.88 19.37
N LEU A 45 -3.57 -3.14 18.98
CA LEU A 45 -4.73 -3.10 19.89
C LEU A 45 -4.82 -4.34 20.79
N CYS A 46 -4.30 -5.47 20.31
CA CYS A 46 -4.35 -6.77 20.96
C CYS A 46 -2.96 -7.40 21.00
N ASP A 47 -2.85 -8.55 21.66
CA ASP A 47 -1.61 -9.29 21.84
C ASP A 47 -1.16 -9.94 20.52
N VAL A 48 -0.47 -9.15 19.70
CA VAL A 48 0.16 -9.56 18.44
C VAL A 48 1.53 -8.90 18.31
N PRO A 49 2.47 -9.47 17.52
CA PRO A 49 3.76 -8.86 17.28
C PRO A 49 3.66 -7.46 16.66
N GLU A 50 4.61 -6.59 17.00
CA GLU A 50 4.71 -5.27 16.39
C GLU A 50 5.07 -5.36 14.91
N MET A 51 4.46 -4.48 14.12
CA MET A 51 4.81 -4.31 12.72
C MET A 51 6.00 -3.34 12.60
N LEU A 52 6.98 -3.71 11.79
CA LEU A 52 8.10 -2.84 11.44
C LEU A 52 7.93 -2.33 10.01
N SER A 53 8.37 -1.10 9.76
CA SER A 53 8.58 -0.63 8.40
C SER A 53 9.84 -1.31 7.84
N GLY A 54 9.76 -1.75 6.58
CA GLY A 54 10.94 -2.21 5.85
C GLY A 54 11.97 -1.09 5.63
N ASN A 55 13.10 -1.45 5.04
CA ASN A 55 14.15 -0.50 4.69
C ASN A 55 13.68 0.43 3.56
N GLN A 56 13.84 1.74 3.74
CA GLN A 56 13.57 2.74 2.69
C GLN A 56 14.90 3.38 2.26
N PRO A 57 15.50 2.96 1.13
CA PRO A 57 16.71 3.60 0.63
C PRO A 57 16.38 5.01 0.12
N ILE A 58 17.19 5.99 0.52
CA ILE A 58 17.11 7.39 0.04
C ILE A 58 18.37 7.66 -0.77
N ASP A 59 18.51 6.93 -1.88
CA ASP A 59 19.75 6.78 -2.63
C ASP A 59 19.58 7.07 -4.13
N ASN A 60 18.40 7.54 -4.57
CA ASN A 60 18.06 7.72 -5.98
C ASN A 60 18.25 6.45 -6.84
N GLY A 61 18.07 5.26 -6.25
CA GLY A 61 18.21 3.98 -6.94
C GLY A 61 19.65 3.54 -7.18
N GLN A 62 20.64 4.17 -6.54
CA GLN A 62 22.06 3.87 -6.76
C GLN A 62 22.53 2.55 -6.13
N TYR A 63 21.82 2.02 -5.12
CA TYR A 63 22.16 0.77 -4.44
C TYR A 63 21.24 -0.40 -4.80
N LEU A 64 20.30 -0.19 -5.72
CA LEU A 64 19.46 -1.24 -6.28
C LEU A 64 19.95 -1.57 -7.68
N PHE A 65 20.01 -2.87 -7.98
CA PHE A 65 20.57 -3.38 -9.22
C PHE A 65 19.64 -4.45 -9.79
N THR A 66 19.49 -4.47 -11.10
CA THR A 66 19.06 -5.68 -11.81
C THR A 66 20.16 -6.75 -11.75
N PRO A 67 19.85 -8.03 -12.03
CA PRO A 67 20.85 -9.07 -12.14
C PRO A 67 21.96 -8.73 -13.16
N GLU A 68 21.60 -8.10 -14.27
CA GLU A 68 22.52 -7.69 -15.33
C GLU A 68 23.44 -6.56 -14.86
N GLU A 69 22.89 -5.53 -14.21
CA GLU A 69 23.67 -4.41 -13.68
C GLU A 69 24.64 -4.88 -12.59
N MET A 70 24.21 -5.80 -11.71
CA MET A 70 25.09 -6.42 -10.71
C MET A 70 26.23 -7.18 -11.38
N ALA A 71 25.93 -7.97 -12.42
CA ALA A 71 26.94 -8.76 -13.12
C ALA A 71 27.98 -7.87 -13.80
N GLU A 72 27.56 -6.77 -14.43
CA GLU A 72 28.45 -5.77 -15.02
C GLU A 72 29.29 -5.04 -13.95
N PHE A 73 28.69 -4.68 -12.82
CA PHE A 73 29.39 -4.01 -11.72
C PHE A 73 30.51 -4.89 -11.15
N LEU A 74 30.24 -6.18 -10.92
CA LEU A 74 31.20 -7.12 -10.34
C LEU A 74 32.37 -7.48 -11.28
N GLN A 75 32.26 -7.23 -12.58
CA GLN A 75 33.41 -7.34 -13.49
C GLN A 75 34.43 -6.22 -13.24
N ARG A 76 33.95 -5.02 -12.85
CA ARG A 76 34.80 -3.85 -12.59
C ARG A 76 35.32 -3.82 -11.16
N GLU A 77 34.49 -4.24 -10.21
CA GLU A 77 34.83 -4.28 -8.79
C GLU A 77 34.50 -5.65 -8.17
N PRO A 78 35.32 -6.69 -8.41
CA PRO A 78 35.08 -8.03 -7.89
C PRO A 78 35.02 -8.10 -6.36
N GLY A 79 35.70 -7.18 -5.67
CA GLY A 79 35.74 -7.10 -4.21
C GLY A 79 34.39 -6.72 -3.59
N ALA A 80 33.45 -6.17 -4.36
CA ALA A 80 32.14 -5.77 -3.87
C ALA A 80 31.16 -6.94 -3.67
N LYS A 81 31.46 -8.13 -4.19
CA LYS A 81 30.59 -9.32 -4.12
C LYS A 81 30.02 -9.62 -2.72
N PRO A 82 30.77 -9.50 -1.61
CA PRO A 82 30.25 -9.78 -0.27
C PRO A 82 29.19 -8.78 0.22
N TYR A 83 29.06 -7.61 -0.41
CA TYR A 83 28.11 -6.56 -0.01
C TYR A 83 26.78 -6.63 -0.76
N PHE A 84 26.73 -7.32 -1.90
CA PHE A 84 25.46 -7.59 -2.57
C PHE A 84 24.60 -8.54 -1.71
N ARG A 85 23.34 -8.14 -1.55
CA ARG A 85 22.29 -8.91 -0.87
C ARG A 85 21.05 -8.84 -1.74
N ARG A 86 20.21 -9.88 -1.67
CA ARG A 86 18.93 -9.88 -2.38
C ARG A 86 18.07 -8.75 -1.82
N TRP A 87 17.61 -7.88 -2.70
CA TRP A 87 16.58 -6.91 -2.43
C TRP A 87 15.20 -7.52 -2.75
N LEU A 88 14.22 -7.26 -1.89
CA LEU A 88 12.84 -7.73 -2.05
C LEU A 88 11.90 -6.60 -1.64
N GLY A 89 11.41 -5.84 -2.62
CA GLY A 89 10.30 -4.91 -2.45
C GLY A 89 8.95 -5.60 -2.63
N ALA A 90 7.88 -4.81 -2.72
CA ALA A 90 6.54 -5.32 -2.94
C ALA A 90 6.42 -5.98 -4.33
N ASP A 91 6.92 -5.31 -5.37
CA ASP A 91 6.85 -5.79 -6.75
C ASP A 91 7.73 -7.03 -6.98
N GLU A 92 8.86 -7.16 -6.30
CA GLU A 92 9.69 -8.37 -6.41
C GLU A 92 9.15 -9.56 -5.60
N PHE A 93 8.25 -9.30 -4.65
CA PHE A 93 7.68 -10.34 -3.79
C PHE A 93 6.33 -10.87 -4.29
N LEU A 94 5.46 -9.99 -4.81
CA LEU A 94 4.10 -10.29 -5.27
C LEU A 94 4.07 -10.72 -6.74
#